data_AF-A0A919SV14-F1
#
_entry.id   AF-A0A919SV14-F1
#
_cell.length_a   1.000
_cell.length_b   1.000
_cell.length_c   1.000
_cell.angle_alpha   90.00
_cell.angle_beta   90.00
_cell.angle_gamma   90.00
#
_symmetry.space_group_name_H-M   'P 1'
#
loop_
_entity.id
_entity.type
_entity.pdbx_description
1 polymer ?
#
loop_
_entity_poly.entity_id
_entity_poly.type
_entity_poly.pdbx_seq_one_letter_code
_entity_poly.pdbx_strand_id
1 'polypeptide(L)' 'MRGIVQCDVARSIGLPLAGSLRPEAAICQALEKGDAPAADGRGPLAELCKRLIRQLVQEDRAGVAA' A
#
# COMPACT_ATOMS: atom_id res chain seq x y z
N MET A 1 26.46 -0.47 -10.49
CA MET A 1 25.31 0.44 -10.25
C MET A 1 24.45 -0.15 -9.16
N ARG A 2 24.21 0.57 -8.05
CA ARG A 2 23.31 0.12 -6.99
C ARG A 2 21.89 0.60 -7.36
N GLY A 3 20.91 -0.30 -7.41
CA GLY A 3 19.52 0.08 -7.69
C GLY A 3 18.94 0.97 -6.59
N ILE A 4 17.96 1.81 -6.93
CA ILE A 4 17.26 2.67 -5.97
C ILE A 4 16.40 1.78 -5.06
N VAL A 5 16.61 1.84 -3.74
CA VAL A 5 15.75 1.11 -2.80
C VAL A 5 14.61 1.99 -2.29
N GLN A 6 13.53 1.37 -1.82
CA GLN A 6 12.34 2.03 -1.28
C GLN A 6 12.63 3.17 -0.27
N CYS A 7 13.66 3.02 0.57
CA CYS A 7 14.04 4.05 1.53
C CYS A 7 14.64 5.29 0.84
N ASP A 8 15.36 5.11 -0.28
CA ASP A 8 15.91 6.21 -1.05
C ASP A 8 14.79 7.00 -1.75
N VAL A 9 13.78 6.30 -2.27
CA VAL A 9 12.58 6.92 -2.85
C VAL A 9 11.84 7.75 -1.78
N ALA A 10 11.53 7.15 -0.63
CA ALA A 10 10.81 7.82 0.46
C ALA A 10 11.53 9.11 0.92
N ARG A 11 12.85 9.04 1.08
CA ARG A 11 13.68 10.21 1.42
C ARG A 11 13.66 11.27 0.33
N SER A 12 13.67 10.87 -0.94
CA SER A 12 13.71 11.80 -2.08
C SER A 12 12.39 12.56 -2.25
N ILE A 13 11.26 11.95 -1.92
CA ILE A 13 9.93 12.57 -2.03
C ILE A 13 9.45 13.22 -0.72
N GLY A 14 10.19 13.07 0.38
CA GLY A 14 9.86 13.66 1.68
C GLY A 14 8.62 13.07 2.35
N LEU A 15 8.22 11.84 1.99
CA LEU A 15 7.06 11.16 2.55
C LEU A 15 7.44 9.87 3.29
N PRO A 16 6.72 9.50 4.37
CA PRO A 16 6.97 8.26 5.08
C PRO A 16 6.67 7.05 4.20
N LEU A 17 7.47 5.99 4.38
CA LEU A 17 7.24 4.72 3.68
C LEU A 17 6.07 3.96 4.33
N ALA A 18 4.94 3.90 3.64
CA ALA A 18 3.74 3.18 4.11
C ALA A 18 3.91 1.64 4.16
N GLY A 19 4.79 1.10 3.33
CA GLY A 19 5.11 -0.32 3.29
C GLY A 19 5.87 -0.70 2.02
N SER A 20 6.18 -1.99 1.90
CA SER A 20 6.75 -2.58 0.70
C SER A 20 5.98 -3.82 0.27
N LEU A 21 5.88 -4.02 -1.04
CA LEU A 21 5.22 -5.18 -1.62
C LEU A 21 6.12 -5.78 -2.70
N ARG A 22 6.09 -7.11 -2.78
CA ARG A 22 6.61 -7.83 -3.94
C ARG A 22 5.56 -7.76 -5.04
N PRO A 23 5.95 -7.65 -6.33
CA PRO A 23 5.00 -7.72 -7.42
C PRO A 23 4.18 -9.02 -7.39
N GLU A 24 2.88 -8.92 -7.65
CA GLU A 24 1.95 -10.05 -7.68
C GLU A 24 1.43 -10.24 -9.10
N ALA A 25 1.83 -11.32 -9.77
CA ALA A 25 1.47 -11.56 -11.17
C ALA A 25 -0.05 -11.65 -11.41
N ALA A 26 -0.78 -12.19 -10.44
CA ALA A 26 -2.24 -12.30 -10.49
C ALA A 26 -2.92 -10.92 -10.51
N ILE A 27 -2.33 -9.91 -9.85
CA ILE A 27 -2.87 -8.54 -9.85
C ILE A 27 -2.75 -7.93 -11.24
N CYS A 28 -1.60 -8.08 -11.90
CA CYS A 28 -1.42 -7.59 -13.27
C CYS A 28 -2.48 -8.20 -14.20
N GLN A 29 -2.70 -9.52 -14.12
CA GLN A 29 -3.69 -10.20 -14.96
C GLN A 29 -5.14 -9.76 -14.69
N ALA A 30 -5.47 -9.47 -13.43
CA ALA A 30 -6.80 -8.96 -13.06
C ALA A 30 -7.03 -7.54 -13.59
N LEU A 31 -6.01 -6.67 -13.51
CA LEU A 31 -6.08 -5.30 -14.03
C LEU A 31 -6.35 -5.25 -15.53
N GLU A 32 -5.73 -6.13 -16.32
CA GLU A 32 -5.98 -6.22 -17.78
C GLU A 32 -7.43 -6.59 -18.12
N LYS A 33 -8.17 -7.19 -17.17
CA LYS A 33 -9.59 -7.55 -17.33
C LYS A 33 -10.53 -6.47 -16.79
N GLY A 34 -10.02 -5.41 -16.18
CA GLY A 34 -10.80 -4.38 -15.51
C GLY A 34 -11.27 -4.76 -14.09
N ASP A 35 -10.78 -5.86 -13.53
CA ASP A 35 -11.08 -6.24 -12.16
C ASP A 35 -10.27 -5.36 -11.19
N ALA A 36 -10.90 -4.95 -10.09
CA ALA A 36 -10.22 -4.17 -9.06
C ALA A 36 -9.07 -5.00 -8.45
N PRO A 37 -7.88 -4.40 -8.22
CA PRO A 37 -6.78 -5.10 -7.58
C PRO A 37 -7.19 -5.50 -6.15
N ALA A 38 -6.81 -6.71 -5.75
CA ALA A 38 -7.19 -7.26 -4.44
C ALA A 38 -8.72 -7.32 -4.19
N ALA A 39 -9.54 -7.42 -5.25
CA ALA A 39 -11.00 -7.51 -5.13
C ALA A 39 -11.50 -8.69 -4.27
N ASP A 40 -10.76 -9.80 -4.26
CA ASP A 40 -11.05 -10.96 -3.41
C ASP A 40 -10.65 -10.76 -1.94
N GLY A 41 -10.03 -9.63 -1.62
CA GLY A 41 -9.54 -9.27 -0.30
C GLY A 41 -8.35 -10.11 0.16
N ARG A 42 -7.61 -10.75 -0.74
CA ARG A 42 -6.49 -11.64 -0.42
C ARG A 42 -5.17 -11.12 -0.97
N GLY A 43 -4.09 -11.67 -0.42
CA GLY A 43 -2.73 -11.38 -0.85
C GLY A 43 -2.08 -10.19 -0.13
N PRO A 44 -0.76 -10.01 -0.33
CA PRO A 44 0.03 -8.93 0.24
C PRO A 44 -0.57 -7.53 0.06
N LEU A 45 -1.05 -7.17 -1.13
CA LEU A 45 -1.67 -5.87 -1.36
C LEU A 45 -2.93 -5.67 -0.51
N ALA A 46 -3.83 -6.67 -0.44
CA ALA A 46 -5.04 -6.57 0.37
C ALA A 46 -4.72 -6.33 1.84
N GLU A 47 -3.73 -7.06 2.37
CA GLU A 47 -3.31 -6.92 3.77
C GLU A 47 -2.65 -5.58 4.07
N LEU A 48 -1.87 -5.03 3.13
CA LEU A 48 -1.35 -3.65 3.24
C LEU A 48 -2.49 -2.64 3.29
N CYS A 49 -3.44 -2.71 2.34
CA CYS A 49 -4.57 -1.78 2.28
C CYS A 49 -5.44 -1.85 3.53
N LYS A 50 -5.75 -3.06 4.03
CA LYS A 50 -6.49 -3.24 5.29
C LYS A 50 -5.76 -2.59 6.47
N ARG A 51 -4.44 -2.75 6.55
CA ARG A 51 -3.63 -2.13 7.61
C ARG A 51 -3.67 -0.60 7.53
N LEU A 52 -3.45 -0.03 6.34
CA LEU A 52 -3.45 1.42 6.14
C LEU A 52 -4.81 2.04 6.45
N ILE A 53 -5.90 1.43 5.99
CA ILE A 53 -7.25 1.90 6.29
C ILE A 53 -7.51 1.87 7.80
N ARG A 54 -7.10 0.80 8.50
CA ARG A 54 -7.23 0.73 9.97
C ARG A 54 -6.44 1.84 10.66
N GLN A 55 -5.20 2.09 10.26
CA GLN A 55 -4.37 3.15 10.82
C GLN A 55 -5.00 4.52 10.61
N LEU A 56 -5.41 4.84 9.38
CA LEU A 56 -6.04 6.12 9.04
C LEU A 56 -7.34 6.35 9.80
N VAL A 57 -8.20 5.33 9.91
CA VAL A 57 -9.48 5.44 10.64
C VAL A 57 -9.25 5.57 12.16
N GLN A 58 -8.17 4.99 12.70
CA GLN A 58 -7.81 5.14 14.12
C GLN A 58 -7.24 6.53 14.41
N GLU A 59 -6.39 7.04 13.53
CA GLU A 59 -5.77 8.37 13.65
C GLU A 59 -6.81 9.49 13.52
N ASP A 60 -7.76 9.36 12.58
CA ASP A 60 -8.88 10.32 12.42
C ASP A 60 -9.73 10.43 13.69
N ARG A 61 -10.08 9.29 14.31
CA ARG A 61 -10.83 9.29 15.57
C ARG A 61 -10.10 9.95 16.73
N ALA A 62 -8.76 9.88 16.75
CA ALA A 62 -7.96 10.59 17.74
C ALA A 62 -7.93 12.10 17.48
N GLY A 63 -7.98 12.52 16.21
CA GLY A 63 -8.04 13.94 15.81
C GLY A 63 -9.41 14.59 16.01
N VAL A 64 -10.52 13.85 15.87
CA VAL A 64 -11.88 14.36 16.13
C VAL A 64 -12.17 14.56 17.63
N ALA A 65 -11.38 13.93 18.52
CA ALA A 65 -11.50 14.06 19.97
C ALA A 65 -10.65 15.19 20.59
N ALA A 66 -9.96 16.01 19.76
CA ALA A 66 -9.05 17.07 20.18
C ALA A 66 -9.65 18.48 19.98
#